data_AF-R9A5C6-F1
#
_entry.id   AF-R9A5C6-F1
#
_cell.length_a   1.000
_cell.length_b   1.000
_cell.length_c   1.000
_cell.angle_alpha   90.00
_cell.angle_beta   90.00
_cell.angle_gamma   90.00
#
_symmetry.space_group_name_H-M   'P 1'
#
loop_
_entity.id
_entity.type
_entity.pdbx_description
1 polymer ?
#
loop_
_entity_poly.entity_id
_entity_poly.type
_entity_poly.pdbx_seq_one_letter_code
_entity_poly.pdbx_strand_id
1 'polypeptide(L)'
;MERRSNYDSRAYLDFLFNDEALMMIVNTRPYVHNSNNYDFGGMKFRGGLALEFRDNQLYQISCLHKPNNVKDVLDIFKKQYCGEKIEVNRDMEVVNVFDTKEKCTTHCIFGYHYRFPGTYIAMGSVVNVRSTPSLNGAVVAKLPRGEKVEVLEDIGKRDILPNPVISSNWLKVKTNMGVEGFIHGSYLRAPAEPDIYEIKRKAEEWKKANTK
;
A
#
# COMPACT_ATOMS: atom_id res chain seq x y z
N MET A 1 -9.61 -3.90 39.56
CA MET A 1 -9.12 -5.20 39.05
C MET A 1 -8.98 -5.07 37.54
N GLU A 2 -7.82 -4.56 37.11
CA GLU A 2 -7.53 -4.21 35.71
C GLU A 2 -7.23 -5.47 34.89
N ARG A 3 -7.94 -5.65 33.77
CA ARG A 3 -7.54 -6.59 32.72
C ARG A 3 -6.44 -5.97 31.88
N ARG A 4 -5.20 -6.39 32.10
CA ARG A 4 -4.12 -6.22 31.12
C ARG A 4 -4.38 -7.15 29.93
N SER A 5 -4.86 -6.59 28.84
CA SER A 5 -4.84 -7.23 27.53
C SER A 5 -3.57 -6.79 26.80
N ASN A 6 -2.54 -7.63 26.84
CA ASN A 6 -1.39 -7.57 25.95
C ASN A 6 -1.86 -7.64 24.49
N TYR A 7 -1.84 -6.52 23.76
CA TYR A 7 -1.81 -6.56 22.31
C TYR A 7 -0.68 -5.69 21.77
N ASP A 8 0.20 -6.41 21.09
CA ASP A 8 1.47 -6.09 20.50
C ASP A 8 1.34 -5.20 19.24
N SER A 9 2.41 -4.44 19.05
CA SER A 9 2.79 -3.43 18.06
C SER A 9 2.40 -3.66 16.59
N ARG A 10 1.28 -3.09 16.11
CA ARG A 10 0.95 -3.14 14.67
C ARG A 10 0.26 -1.86 14.17
N ALA A 11 0.97 -1.12 13.31
CA ALA A 11 0.48 -0.02 12.47
C ALA A 11 -0.75 -0.39 11.63
N TYR A 12 -1.62 0.59 11.36
CA TYR A 12 -2.91 0.50 10.64
C TYR A 12 -2.84 1.36 9.36
N LEU A 13 -3.63 1.04 8.33
CA LEU A 13 -3.75 1.83 7.09
C LEU A 13 -5.24 2.06 6.81
N ASP A 14 -5.65 3.32 6.70
CA ASP A 14 -6.93 3.76 6.13
C ASP A 14 -6.64 5.03 5.32
N PHE A 15 -6.82 5.02 3.99
CA PHE A 15 -6.71 6.25 3.17
C PHE A 15 -7.63 6.21 1.93
N LEU A 16 -8.48 7.22 1.79
CA LEU A 16 -9.15 7.65 0.55
C LEU A 16 -9.18 9.18 0.58
N PHE A 17 -8.73 9.85 -0.48
CA PHE A 17 -8.71 11.32 -0.54
C PHE A 17 -9.56 11.86 -1.68
N ASN A 18 -10.44 12.80 -1.32
CA ASN A 18 -11.15 13.71 -2.21
C ASN A 18 -10.61 15.12 -1.90
N ASP A 19 -9.93 15.73 -2.87
CA ASP A 19 -9.38 17.10 -2.91
C ASP A 19 -8.53 17.61 -1.71
N GLU A 20 -7.20 17.41 -1.78
CA GLU A 20 -6.13 17.98 -0.92
C GLU A 20 -5.70 17.23 0.36
N ALA A 21 -5.37 15.93 0.30
CA ALA A 21 -4.66 15.35 1.44
C ALA A 21 -3.59 14.29 1.18
N LEU A 22 -2.67 14.27 2.14
CA LEU A 22 -1.38 13.60 2.19
C LEU A 22 -1.53 12.18 2.75
N MET A 23 -1.05 11.17 2.02
CA MET A 23 -0.95 9.79 2.53
C MET A 23 0.28 9.63 3.44
N MET A 24 0.07 9.09 4.64
CA MET A 24 1.10 9.01 5.69
C MET A 24 1.14 7.63 6.33
N ILE A 25 2.31 7.00 6.36
CA ILE A 25 2.54 5.77 7.12
C ILE A 25 2.72 6.15 8.60
N VAL A 26 1.71 5.91 9.44
CA VAL A 26 1.80 6.14 10.90
C VAL A 26 2.10 4.84 11.65
N ASN A 27 3.01 4.89 12.61
CA ASN A 27 3.29 3.77 13.52
C ASN A 27 2.47 3.82 14.82
N THR A 28 1.65 4.86 15.00
CA THR A 28 0.70 5.05 16.10
C THR A 28 -0.73 4.95 15.58
N ARG A 29 -1.69 4.56 16.42
CA ARG A 29 -3.12 4.57 16.07
C ARG A 29 -3.52 5.98 15.60
N PRO A 30 -4.28 6.14 14.50
CA PRO A 30 -5.11 7.32 14.34
C PRO A 30 -6.01 7.40 15.58
N TYR A 31 -6.06 8.55 16.23
CA TYR A 31 -6.99 8.73 17.33
C TYR A 31 -8.39 8.91 16.71
N VAL A 32 -9.28 7.95 16.93
CA VAL A 32 -10.69 8.09 16.58
C VAL A 32 -11.35 8.82 17.74
N HIS A 33 -11.64 10.11 17.55
CA HIS A 33 -12.42 10.86 18.53
C HIS A 33 -13.85 10.31 18.55
N ASN A 34 -14.54 10.38 19.69
CA ASN A 34 -15.91 9.86 19.92
C ASN A 34 -17.00 10.43 18.99
N SER A 35 -16.63 11.28 18.03
CA SER A 35 -17.49 11.93 17.04
C SER A 35 -17.30 11.38 15.61
N ASN A 36 -16.70 10.20 15.43
CA ASN A 36 -16.35 9.62 14.12
C ASN A 36 -15.41 10.51 13.26
N ASN A 37 -14.68 11.44 13.88
CA ASN A 37 -13.66 12.23 13.19
C ASN A 37 -12.27 11.63 13.44
N TYR A 38 -11.50 11.49 12.36
CA TYR A 38 -10.10 11.07 12.41
C TYR A 38 -9.23 12.22 12.91
N ASP A 39 -8.49 12.00 13.99
CA ASP A 39 -7.49 12.95 14.52
C ASP A 39 -6.07 12.39 14.30
N PHE A 40 -5.20 13.25 13.78
CA PHE A 40 -3.80 12.96 13.42
C PHE A 40 -2.84 13.03 14.62
N GLY A 41 -3.35 13.20 15.84
CA GLY A 41 -2.56 13.20 17.07
C GLY A 41 -1.66 11.96 17.21
N GLY A 42 -0.33 12.16 17.17
CA GLY A 42 0.67 11.12 17.48
C GLY A 42 1.63 10.73 16.35
N MET A 43 1.48 11.28 15.15
CA MET A 43 2.37 10.98 14.03
C MET A 43 3.83 11.38 14.29
N LYS A 44 4.77 10.44 14.04
CA LYS A 44 6.21 10.66 14.29
C LYS A 44 7.08 10.79 13.03
N PHE A 45 6.62 10.32 11.87
CA PHE A 45 7.35 10.45 10.59
C PHE A 45 6.42 10.19 9.38
N ARG A 46 6.84 10.67 8.20
CA ARG A 46 6.34 10.25 6.88
C ARG A 46 7.41 9.45 6.13
N GLY A 47 7.06 8.62 5.15
CA GLY A 47 8.02 7.96 4.27
C GLY A 47 7.39 6.82 3.48
N GLY A 48 7.95 6.48 2.31
CA GLY A 48 7.46 5.39 1.46
C GLY A 48 6.73 5.86 0.20
N LEU A 49 6.01 4.95 -0.46
CA LEU A 49 5.29 5.26 -1.70
C LEU A 49 4.15 6.24 -1.42
N ALA A 50 4.05 7.27 -2.25
CA ALA A 50 2.96 8.24 -2.24
C ALA A 50 2.23 8.21 -3.58
N LEU A 51 0.90 8.29 -3.50
CA LEU A 51 0.01 8.48 -4.64
C LEU A 51 -0.54 9.90 -4.56
N GLU A 52 -0.39 10.65 -5.64
CA GLU A 52 -0.76 12.06 -5.69
C GLU A 52 -1.91 12.26 -6.66
N PHE A 53 -2.96 12.89 -6.14
CA PHE A 53 -4.20 13.14 -6.84
C PHE A 53 -4.40 14.64 -7.08
N ARG A 54 -5.02 14.98 -8.19
CA ARG A 54 -5.47 16.32 -8.55
C ARG A 54 -6.84 16.18 -9.19
N ASP A 55 -7.84 16.91 -8.72
CA ASP A 55 -9.24 16.81 -9.19
C ASP A 55 -9.75 15.36 -9.20
N ASN A 56 -9.52 14.63 -8.10
CA ASN A 56 -9.79 13.19 -7.95
C ASN A 56 -9.13 12.25 -8.96
N GLN A 57 -8.17 12.72 -9.75
CA GLN A 57 -7.41 11.92 -10.69
C GLN A 57 -5.99 11.67 -10.15
N LEU A 58 -5.57 10.40 -10.11
CA LEU A 58 -4.16 10.09 -9.89
C LEU A 58 -3.34 10.71 -11.03
N TYR A 59 -2.38 11.55 -10.69
CA TYR A 59 -1.49 12.18 -11.68
C TYR A 59 -0.02 11.81 -11.46
N GLN A 60 0.36 11.38 -10.25
CA GLN A 60 1.76 11.05 -9.95
C GLN A 60 1.88 9.96 -8.89
N ILE A 61 2.81 9.04 -9.11
CA ILE A 61 3.36 8.14 -8.09
C ILE A 61 4.74 8.67 -7.73
N SER A 62 5.01 8.83 -6.44
CA SER A 62 6.28 9.36 -5.94
C SER A 62 6.75 8.61 -4.70
N CYS A 63 7.97 8.92 -4.26
CA CYS A 63 8.47 8.47 -2.97
C CYS A 63 8.72 9.63 -2.02
N LEU A 64 8.34 9.47 -0.74
CA LEU A 64 8.61 10.44 0.31
C LEU A 64 9.77 10.00 1.19
N HIS A 65 10.64 10.96 1.49
CA HIS A 65 11.74 10.79 2.43
C HIS A 65 11.23 10.71 3.87
N LYS A 66 11.95 9.95 4.70
CA LYS A 66 11.78 9.98 6.15
C LYS A 66 12.50 11.20 6.74
N PRO A 67 11.80 12.22 7.27
CA PRO A 67 12.46 13.40 7.80
C PRO A 67 13.44 13.01 8.92
N ASN A 68 14.69 13.48 8.81
CA ASN A 68 15.75 13.18 9.77
C ASN A 68 15.58 13.91 11.13
N ASN A 69 14.80 14.99 11.15
CA ASN A 69 14.52 15.78 12.35
C ASN A 69 13.13 16.40 12.23
N VAL A 70 12.14 15.80 12.88
CA VAL A 70 10.78 16.34 12.96
C VAL A 70 10.73 17.23 14.20
N LYS A 71 10.76 18.55 14.00
CA LYS A 71 10.69 19.52 15.11
C LYS A 71 9.27 19.99 15.37
N ASP A 72 8.45 20.00 14.32
CA ASP A 72 7.05 20.38 14.35
C ASP A 72 6.21 19.49 13.39
N VAL A 73 4.91 19.41 13.63
CA VAL A 73 3.93 18.71 12.79
C VAL A 73 3.99 19.18 11.34
N LEU A 74 4.26 20.47 11.09
CA LEU A 74 4.42 21.02 9.74
C LEU A 74 5.60 20.38 8.97
N ASP A 75 6.64 19.91 9.67
CA ASP A 75 7.75 19.20 9.02
C ASP A 75 7.29 17.89 8.37
N ILE A 76 6.19 17.31 8.86
CA ILE A 76 5.59 16.07 8.35
C ILE A 76 4.71 16.31 7.12
N PHE A 77 4.27 17.55 6.88
CA PHE A 77 3.51 17.93 5.69
C PHE A 77 4.37 18.36 4.49
N LYS A 78 5.66 18.67 4.69
CA LYS A 78 6.58 19.04 3.60
C LYS A 78 6.70 17.95 2.52
N LYS A 79 6.60 18.30 1.24
CA LYS A 79 6.74 17.32 0.14
C LYS A 79 8.21 17.00 -0.19
N GLN A 80 8.92 16.35 0.73
CA GLN A 80 10.31 15.92 0.53
C GLN A 80 10.36 14.62 -0.26
N TYR A 81 10.43 14.74 -1.59
CA TYR A 81 10.50 13.60 -2.48
C TYR A 81 11.90 13.01 -2.58
N CYS A 82 11.98 11.73 -2.89
CA CYS A 82 13.23 11.03 -3.21
C CYS A 82 13.00 9.99 -4.31
N GLY A 83 14.09 9.59 -4.98
CA GLY A 83 14.06 8.57 -6.02
C GLY A 83 13.16 8.92 -7.21
N GLU A 84 12.58 7.90 -7.83
CA GLU A 84 11.78 8.00 -9.04
C GLU A 84 10.38 8.59 -8.78
N LYS A 85 9.93 9.38 -9.75
CA LYS A 85 8.54 9.82 -9.92
C LYS A 85 8.01 9.34 -11.24
N ILE A 86 6.76 8.90 -11.23
CA ILE A 86 6.03 8.42 -12.41
C ILE A 86 4.78 9.30 -12.54
N GLU A 87 4.68 10.04 -13.63
CA GLU A 87 3.48 10.82 -13.96
C GLU A 87 2.56 10.00 -14.86
N VAL A 88 1.25 10.07 -14.61
CA VAL A 88 0.23 9.36 -15.37
C VAL A 88 -0.88 10.30 -15.85
N ASN A 89 -1.50 9.96 -16.98
CA ASN A 89 -2.70 10.65 -17.48
C ASN A 89 -3.99 10.07 -16.86
N ARG A 90 -5.15 10.56 -17.33
CA ARG A 90 -6.48 10.11 -16.90
C ARG A 90 -6.74 8.62 -17.20
N ASP A 91 -6.14 8.10 -18.26
CA ASP A 91 -6.24 6.70 -18.68
C ASP A 91 -5.22 5.79 -17.98
N MET A 92 -4.52 6.31 -16.96
CA MET A 92 -3.50 5.58 -16.20
C MET A 92 -2.31 5.15 -17.06
N GLU A 93 -2.05 5.87 -18.15
CA GLU A 93 -0.87 5.69 -18.98
C GLU A 93 0.28 6.55 -18.46
N VAL A 94 1.49 5.99 -18.51
CA VAL A 94 2.69 6.70 -18.07
C VAL A 94 3.07 7.74 -19.11
N VAL A 95 3.10 9.00 -18.69
CA VAL A 95 3.45 10.13 -19.57
C VAL A 95 4.90 10.58 -19.37
N ASN A 96 5.44 10.39 -18.17
CA ASN A 96 6.79 10.82 -17.83
C ASN A 96 7.34 10.01 -16.65
N VAL A 97 8.64 9.74 -16.68
CA VAL A 97 9.37 9.12 -15.56
C VAL A 97 10.66 9.88 -15.34
N PHE A 98 10.89 10.34 -14.11
CA PHE A 98 12.09 11.09 -13.79
C PHE A 98 12.54 10.85 -12.35
N ASP A 99 13.85 10.90 -12.14
CA ASP A 99 14.44 10.83 -10.82
C ASP A 99 14.55 12.21 -10.18
N THR A 100 14.20 12.27 -8.91
CA THR A 100 14.52 13.42 -8.07
C THR A 100 16.02 13.47 -7.76
N LYS A 101 16.54 14.65 -7.43
CA LYS A 101 17.95 14.81 -7.03
C LYS A 101 18.32 14.01 -5.79
N GLU A 102 17.35 13.83 -4.88
CA GLU A 102 17.54 13.19 -3.59
C GLU A 102 17.37 11.67 -3.71
N LYS A 103 18.35 10.90 -3.24
CA LYS A 103 18.22 9.44 -3.14
C LYS A 103 17.41 9.06 -1.92
N CYS A 104 16.56 8.03 -2.05
CA CYS A 104 15.80 7.56 -0.90
C CYS A 104 16.71 6.87 0.12
N THR A 105 16.60 7.27 1.39
CA THR A 105 17.27 6.63 2.54
C THR A 105 16.50 5.41 3.06
N THR A 106 15.25 5.26 2.62
CA THR A 106 14.38 4.13 2.96
C THR A 106 13.76 3.58 1.68
N HIS A 107 13.33 2.33 1.70
CA HIS A 107 12.71 1.71 0.53
C HIS A 107 11.38 2.40 0.19
N CYS A 108 11.10 2.53 -1.11
CA CYS A 108 9.84 3.09 -1.59
C CYS A 108 8.69 2.07 -1.54
N ILE A 109 8.32 1.67 -0.32
CA ILE A 109 7.38 0.58 -0.07
C ILE A 109 5.96 1.13 0.04
N PHE A 110 5.02 0.40 -0.54
CA PHE A 110 3.60 0.52 -0.21
C PHE A 110 3.27 -0.45 0.92
N GLY A 111 2.88 0.05 2.09
CA GLY A 111 2.42 -0.79 3.20
C GLY A 111 0.91 -0.99 3.11
N TYR A 112 0.43 -2.22 2.93
CA TYR A 112 -1.01 -2.52 3.00
C TYR A 112 -1.30 -3.14 4.37
N HIS A 113 -1.70 -2.32 5.35
CA HIS A 113 -1.79 -2.78 6.73
C HIS A 113 -3.16 -3.32 7.15
N TYR A 114 -4.25 -2.93 6.48
CA TYR A 114 -5.56 -3.49 6.79
C TYR A 114 -6.40 -3.58 5.52
N ARG A 115 -7.07 -4.72 5.30
CA ARG A 115 -8.09 -4.87 4.26
C ARG A 115 -9.44 -5.20 4.90
N PHE A 116 -10.46 -4.41 4.58
CA PHE A 116 -11.83 -4.74 4.98
C PHE A 116 -12.33 -5.98 4.22
N PRO A 117 -13.28 -6.73 4.79
CA PRO A 117 -13.98 -7.76 4.04
C PRO A 117 -14.63 -7.19 2.78
N GLY A 118 -14.59 -7.93 1.66
CA GLY A 118 -15.15 -7.47 0.39
C GLY A 118 -14.48 -8.08 -0.83
N THR A 119 -14.81 -7.56 -2.01
CA THR A 119 -14.23 -8.04 -3.28
C THR A 119 -12.90 -7.34 -3.57
N TYR A 120 -11.87 -8.12 -3.88
CA TYR A 120 -10.54 -7.67 -4.27
C TYR A 120 -10.11 -8.30 -5.60
N ILE A 121 -9.06 -7.74 -6.21
CA ILE A 121 -8.53 -8.14 -7.51
C ILE A 121 -7.07 -8.59 -7.35
N ALA A 122 -6.73 -9.75 -7.92
CA ALA A 122 -5.38 -10.29 -7.93
C ALA A 122 -4.44 -9.49 -8.87
N MET A 123 -3.29 -9.04 -8.35
CA MET A 123 -2.34 -8.21 -9.11
C MET A 123 -1.13 -8.96 -9.68
N GLY A 124 -0.72 -10.09 -9.08
CA GLY A 124 0.38 -10.89 -9.63
C GLY A 124 -0.03 -11.63 -10.91
N SER A 125 0.93 -11.97 -11.77
CA SER A 125 0.67 -12.85 -12.94
C SER A 125 -0.05 -14.13 -12.53
N VAL A 126 0.41 -14.73 -11.43
CA VAL A 126 -0.28 -15.79 -10.69
C VAL A 126 -0.16 -15.50 -9.19
N VAL A 127 -1.28 -15.44 -8.48
CA VAL A 127 -1.34 -15.29 -7.02
C VAL A 127 -1.70 -16.63 -6.40
N ASN A 128 -0.87 -17.10 -5.45
CA ASN A 128 -1.11 -18.35 -4.74
C ASN A 128 -2.03 -18.12 -3.54
N VAL A 129 -3.11 -18.90 -3.46
CA VAL A 129 -3.93 -19.06 -2.25
C VAL A 129 -3.30 -20.18 -1.43
N ARG A 130 -3.00 -19.92 -0.16
CA ARG A 130 -2.25 -20.84 0.70
C ARG A 130 -3.10 -21.40 1.83
N SER A 131 -2.81 -22.62 2.29
CA SER A 131 -3.53 -23.27 3.38
C SER A 131 -3.29 -22.63 4.75
N THR A 132 -2.14 -21.98 4.92
CA THR A 132 -1.77 -21.22 6.13
C THR A 132 -1.27 -19.84 5.73
N PRO A 133 -1.38 -18.84 6.62
CA PRO A 133 -0.92 -17.47 6.36
C PRO A 133 0.61 -17.38 6.44
N SER A 134 1.30 -18.02 5.51
CA SER A 134 2.76 -18.07 5.42
C SER A 134 3.18 -18.40 3.99
N LEU A 135 4.33 -17.88 3.56
CA LEU A 135 4.94 -18.25 2.27
C LEU A 135 5.26 -19.74 2.16
N ASN A 136 5.38 -20.44 3.29
CA ASN A 136 5.63 -21.89 3.34
C ASN A 136 4.34 -22.71 3.39
N GLY A 137 3.16 -22.07 3.49
CA GLY A 137 1.88 -22.76 3.43
C GLY A 137 1.66 -23.42 2.07
N ALA A 138 1.07 -24.61 2.08
CA ALA A 138 0.76 -25.35 0.85
C ALA A 138 -0.16 -24.52 -0.07
N VAL A 139 0.07 -24.56 -1.37
CA VAL A 139 -0.78 -23.87 -2.35
C VAL A 139 -2.05 -24.69 -2.55
N VAL A 140 -3.21 -24.12 -2.22
CA VAL A 140 -4.53 -24.77 -2.33
C VAL A 140 -5.33 -24.28 -3.54
N ALA A 141 -4.99 -23.11 -4.07
CA ALA A 141 -5.52 -22.59 -5.33
C ALA A 141 -4.55 -21.56 -5.94
N LYS A 142 -4.74 -21.25 -7.23
CA LYS A 142 -4.01 -20.23 -7.97
C LYS A 142 -5.00 -19.29 -8.65
N LEU A 143 -4.74 -17.99 -8.55
CA LEU A 143 -5.55 -16.95 -9.16
C LEU A 143 -4.75 -16.29 -10.29
N PRO A 144 -5.25 -16.25 -11.53
CA PRO A 144 -4.63 -15.43 -12.57
C PRO A 144 -4.76 -13.94 -12.23
N ARG A 145 -3.91 -13.11 -12.84
CA ARG A 145 -4.02 -11.65 -12.73
C ARG A 145 -5.42 -11.19 -13.15
N GLY A 146 -6.00 -10.27 -12.38
CA GLY A 146 -7.33 -9.71 -12.64
C GLY A 146 -8.48 -10.54 -12.06
N GLU A 147 -8.22 -11.76 -11.59
CA GLU A 147 -9.24 -12.61 -10.95
C GLU A 147 -9.76 -11.93 -9.68
N LYS A 148 -11.09 -11.94 -9.52
CA LYS A 148 -11.75 -11.44 -8.32
C LYS A 148 -11.70 -12.49 -7.21
N VAL A 149 -11.52 -12.04 -5.98
CA VAL A 149 -11.53 -12.87 -4.78
C VAL A 149 -12.27 -12.15 -3.66
N GLU A 150 -12.99 -12.89 -2.83
CA GLU A 150 -13.60 -12.35 -1.62
C GLU A 150 -12.59 -12.39 -0.47
N VAL A 151 -12.28 -11.24 0.11
CA VAL A 151 -11.58 -11.14 1.40
C VAL A 151 -12.63 -11.29 2.50
N LEU A 152 -12.41 -12.27 3.37
CA LEU A 152 -13.28 -12.56 4.52
C LEU A 152 -12.78 -11.84 5.77
N GLU A 153 -11.46 -11.78 5.95
CA GLU A 153 -10.83 -11.24 7.16
C GLU A 153 -9.37 -10.85 6.89
N ASP A 154 -8.94 -9.73 7.46
CA ASP A 154 -7.52 -9.46 7.70
C ASP A 154 -7.13 -10.02 9.07
N ILE A 155 -6.26 -11.04 9.09
CA ILE A 155 -5.93 -11.76 10.32
C ILE A 155 -4.84 -11.05 11.16
N GLY A 156 -4.37 -9.88 10.73
CA GLY A 156 -3.36 -9.08 11.41
C GLY A 156 -1.95 -9.67 11.41
N LYS A 157 -1.75 -10.91 10.93
CA LYS A 157 -0.42 -11.53 10.82
C LYS A 157 0.32 -10.86 9.67
N ARG A 158 1.43 -10.20 9.99
CA ARG A 158 2.26 -9.46 9.02
C ARG A 158 3.45 -10.30 8.59
N ASP A 159 3.71 -10.33 7.29
CA ASP A 159 4.98 -10.77 6.71
C ASP A 159 5.59 -9.64 5.86
N ILE A 160 6.89 -9.75 5.62
CA ILE A 160 7.64 -8.87 4.72
C ILE A 160 8.17 -9.74 3.58
N LEU A 161 7.74 -9.44 2.35
CA LEU A 161 8.35 -10.01 1.16
C LEU A 161 9.66 -9.26 0.90
N PRO A 162 10.79 -9.92 0.64
CA PRO A 162 12.07 -9.24 0.47
C PRO A 162 12.27 -8.62 -0.93
N ASN A 163 11.57 -9.10 -1.97
CA ASN A 163 11.82 -8.74 -3.37
C ASN A 163 10.51 -8.56 -4.17
N PRO A 164 10.01 -7.33 -4.36
CA PRO A 164 10.43 -6.09 -3.69
C PRO A 164 10.10 -6.13 -2.19
N VAL A 165 10.77 -5.30 -1.38
CA VAL A 165 10.47 -5.18 0.04
C VAL A 165 9.03 -4.67 0.20
N ILE A 166 8.09 -5.54 0.57
CA ILE A 166 6.68 -5.16 0.79
C ILE A 166 6.19 -5.80 2.08
N SER A 167 5.63 -4.97 2.95
CA SER A 167 4.97 -5.42 4.18
C SER A 167 3.46 -5.39 3.97
N SER A 168 2.80 -6.51 4.25
CA SER A 168 1.34 -6.57 4.33
C SER A 168 0.89 -7.64 5.31
N ASN A 169 -0.39 -7.60 5.68
CA ASN A 169 -1.00 -8.67 6.45
C ASN A 169 -1.44 -9.81 5.54
N TRP A 170 -1.57 -10.99 6.12
CA TRP A 170 -2.28 -12.10 5.51
C TRP A 170 -3.78 -11.89 5.61
N LEU A 171 -4.46 -12.27 4.54
CA LEU A 171 -5.90 -12.13 4.39
C LEU A 171 -6.49 -13.52 4.25
N LYS A 172 -7.51 -13.84 5.05
CA LYS A 172 -8.37 -14.98 4.79
C LYS A 172 -9.28 -14.63 3.63
N VAL A 173 -9.34 -15.51 2.63
CA VAL A 173 -10.06 -15.28 1.38
C VAL A 173 -10.90 -16.48 0.98
N LYS A 174 -11.87 -16.25 0.10
CA LYS A 174 -12.64 -17.26 -0.62
C LYS A 174 -12.59 -16.98 -2.12
N THR A 175 -12.21 -17.98 -2.90
CA THR A 175 -12.16 -17.87 -4.38
C THR A 175 -13.55 -18.00 -4.98
N ASN A 176 -13.71 -17.63 -6.26
CA ASN A 176 -14.97 -17.83 -6.99
C ASN A 176 -15.39 -19.30 -7.10
N MET A 177 -14.43 -20.23 -6.97
CA MET A 177 -14.68 -21.68 -6.92
C MET A 177 -15.02 -22.19 -5.50
N GLY A 178 -15.15 -21.29 -4.51
CA GLY A 178 -15.49 -21.63 -3.13
C GLY A 178 -14.33 -22.12 -2.26
N VAL A 179 -13.09 -22.11 -2.76
CA VAL A 179 -11.90 -22.53 -1.99
C VAL A 179 -11.52 -21.42 -1.01
N GLU A 180 -11.44 -21.75 0.27
CA GLU A 180 -10.91 -20.85 1.30
C GLU A 180 -9.40 -21.05 1.51
N GLY A 181 -8.71 -19.95 1.85
CA GLY A 181 -7.30 -19.98 2.21
C GLY A 181 -6.78 -18.59 2.52
N PHE A 182 -5.47 -18.40 2.35
CA PHE A 182 -4.77 -17.18 2.74
C PHE A 182 -3.96 -16.60 1.58
N ILE A 183 -4.05 -15.28 1.40
CA ILE A 183 -3.24 -14.51 0.44
C ILE A 183 -2.52 -13.40 1.20
N HIS A 184 -1.26 -13.14 0.86
CA HIS A 184 -0.53 -11.97 1.36
C HIS A 184 -1.10 -10.70 0.70
N GLY A 185 -1.53 -9.72 1.49
CA GLY A 185 -2.34 -8.60 1.02
C GLY A 185 -1.69 -7.71 -0.03
N SER A 186 -0.36 -7.75 -0.18
CA SER A 186 0.34 -7.05 -1.26
C SER A 186 0.03 -7.55 -2.66
N TYR A 187 -0.62 -8.71 -2.78
CA TYR A 187 -1.03 -9.29 -4.06
C TYR A 187 -2.47 -8.96 -4.44
N LEU A 188 -3.21 -8.27 -3.56
CA LEU A 188 -4.61 -7.90 -3.78
C LEU A 188 -4.77 -6.37 -3.77
N ARG A 189 -5.61 -5.86 -4.66
CA ARG A 189 -6.08 -4.47 -4.65
C ARG A 189 -7.59 -4.40 -4.58
N ALA A 190 -8.12 -3.36 -3.95
CA ALA A 190 -9.55 -3.07 -4.06
C ALA A 190 -9.87 -2.60 -5.50
N PRO A 191 -11.12 -2.77 -5.99
CA PRO A 191 -11.49 -2.39 -7.35
C PRO A 191 -11.17 -0.93 -7.72
N ALA A 192 -11.39 -0.01 -6.77
CA ALA A 192 -11.12 1.42 -6.93
C ALA A 192 -9.64 1.81 -6.73
N GLU A 193 -8.79 0.87 -6.29
CA GLU A 193 -7.37 1.16 -6.13
C GLU A 193 -6.64 1.10 -7.47
N PRO A 194 -5.74 2.07 -7.75
CA PRO A 194 -4.90 2.04 -8.93
C PRO A 194 -3.99 0.80 -8.95
N ASP A 195 -3.77 0.25 -10.13
CA ASP A 195 -2.87 -0.90 -10.30
C ASP A 195 -1.41 -0.43 -10.35
N ILE A 196 -0.83 -0.23 -9.17
CA ILE A 196 0.54 0.27 -9.02
C ILE A 196 1.57 -0.64 -9.68
N TYR A 197 1.35 -1.96 -9.70
CA TYR A 197 2.26 -2.89 -10.36
C TYR A 197 2.28 -2.66 -11.88
N GLU A 198 1.11 -2.47 -12.49
CA GLU A 198 1.01 -2.19 -13.91
C GLU A 198 1.64 -0.83 -14.27
N ILE A 199 1.39 0.19 -13.46
CA ILE A 199 1.94 1.53 -13.70
C ILE A 199 3.47 1.48 -13.63
N LYS A 200 4.05 0.81 -12.63
CA LYS A 200 5.50 0.61 -12.53
C LYS A 200 6.06 -0.19 -13.71
N ARG A 201 5.35 -1.23 -14.15
CA ARG A 201 5.72 -2.02 -15.34
C ARG A 201 5.78 -1.13 -16.59
N LYS A 202 4.73 -0.32 -16.82
CA LYS A 202 4.66 0.67 -17.92
C LYS A 202 5.74 1.74 -17.79
N ALA A 203 6.12 2.14 -16.58
CA ALA A 203 7.19 3.10 -16.35
C ALA A 203 8.56 2.56 -16.79
N GLU A 204 8.85 1.27 -16.53
CA GLU A 204 10.05 0.62 -17.06
C GLU A 204 10.07 0.57 -18.59
N GLU A 205 8.93 0.32 -19.22
CA GLU A 205 8.79 0.35 -20.68
C GLU A 205 9.00 1.76 -21.23
N TRP A 206 8.38 2.76 -20.61
CA TRP A 206 8.55 4.16 -20.96
C TRP A 206 10.01 4.59 -20.87
N LYS A 207 10.72 4.22 -19.79
CA LYS A 207 12.15 4.53 -19.63
C LYS A 207 12.97 3.93 -20.76
N LYS A 208 12.77 2.65 -21.09
CA LYS A 208 13.49 1.99 -22.20
C LYS A 208 13.25 2.67 -23.54
N ALA A 209 12.03 3.14 -23.80
CA ALA A 209 11.68 3.84 -25.03
C ALA A 209 12.27 5.27 -25.10
N ASN A 210 12.55 5.90 -23.95
CA ASN A 210 13.00 7.29 -23.86
C ASN A 210 14.46 7.44 -23.40
N THR A 211 15.19 6.34 -23.24
CA THR A 211 16.64 6.35 -23.00
C THR A 211 17.34 6.43 -24.36
N LYS A 212 17.96 7.58 -24.67
CA LYS A 212 18.92 7.73 -25.78
C LYS A 212 20.34 7.43 -25.28
#